data_AF-A0A8T0M5J0-F1
#
_entry.id   AF-A0A8T0M5J0-F1
#
_cell.length_a   1.000
_cell.length_b   1.000
_cell.length_c   1.000
_cell.angle_alpha   90.00
_cell.angle_beta   90.00
_cell.angle_gamma   90.00
#
_symmetry.space_group_name_H-M   'P 1'
#
loop_
_entity.id
_entity.type
_entity.pdbx_description
1 polymer ?
#
loop_
_entity_poly.entity_id
_entity_poly.type
_entity_poly.pdbx_seq_one_letter_code
_entity_poly.pdbx_strand_id
1 'polypeptide(L)'
;MAATSTPTSPTKQQEIFVQRPIMSPRKRKLSCISNEDVEPKSPTSMDEVTSSTPEESVISPKKKAKKTEELSKWESHVVASITSSLDLDCMESVELDEVSTADMNQRAQYICTQLLKLADVVPKMIKTVGGEPRSCGPHTKEDTMTKVVFTPMQRADVFWTRMFLFGASCVAGLIIARRRKLRRFHLHILSAKSADCGRLFGLDIGGTLAKMVYFQSADGAAAAQRRQMERQLNRSDPLTASERRRVEGSLPLIDDFIMSLHDTDEAEREERLEMVVPELGGTIHFINFQTAKMDEITSFVRRCFFHRYIKKIACTGGGAFKFSPLFESRLGIELQKADEMDALIQGLNFVLRHAHDECYTYVDVIPDTQGLGSATKTILPKADKSELYPFLLVNIGSGVSILKVSSETQYERVSGTSLGGGTFLGLCQALSKLRSFDEAMDASVEGDSNAVDMTVGDIYGTAGYEQFQLKPDTVASSFGKAGARRLPQPPRDADLARSLLFMITQNLGQLAFLNARRVQTKRIYFSGNFLRRNELACRQLAYAIDFWSNGEMQAQFFRHEGFFGALGTFLHRFHTATEPSATSE
;
A
#
# COMPACT_ATOMS: atom_id res chain seq x y z
N MET A 1 -51.04 -16.82 -57.42
CA MET A 1 -52.24 -17.58 -56.99
C MET A 1 -52.38 -17.44 -55.49
N ALA A 2 -53.60 -17.43 -54.96
CA ALA A 2 -53.88 -17.13 -53.56
C ALA A 2 -53.82 -18.37 -52.65
N ALA A 3 -53.45 -18.17 -51.38
CA ALA A 3 -54.01 -18.91 -50.25
C ALA A 3 -53.72 -18.15 -48.93
N THR A 4 -54.78 -17.60 -48.34
CA THR A 4 -54.80 -17.05 -46.97
C THR A 4 -55.00 -18.14 -45.93
N SER A 5 -54.39 -18.03 -44.74
CA SER A 5 -55.00 -18.53 -43.51
C SER A 5 -54.57 -17.73 -42.28
N THR A 6 -55.45 -17.70 -41.27
CA THR A 6 -55.48 -16.73 -40.15
C THR A 6 -54.78 -17.24 -38.87
N PRO A 7 -54.40 -16.33 -37.95
CA PRO A 7 -53.77 -16.70 -36.68
C PRO A 7 -54.79 -17.12 -35.61
N THR A 8 -54.44 -18.11 -34.79
CA THR A 8 -55.15 -18.45 -33.54
C THR A 8 -54.38 -17.97 -32.31
N SER A 9 -55.10 -17.42 -31.35
CA SER A 9 -54.58 -16.85 -30.09
C SER A 9 -54.85 -17.80 -28.90
N PRO A 10 -54.54 -17.46 -27.63
CA PRO A 10 -53.49 -18.14 -26.90
C PRO A 10 -53.97 -19.08 -25.78
N THR A 11 -53.20 -20.12 -25.50
CA THR A 11 -53.50 -21.09 -24.44
C THR A 11 -52.99 -20.62 -23.07
N LYS A 12 -53.93 -20.24 -22.20
CA LYS A 12 -53.88 -20.19 -20.72
C LYS A 12 -52.50 -20.25 -20.04
N GLN A 13 -52.11 -19.13 -19.41
CA GLN A 13 -51.18 -19.14 -18.29
C GLN A 13 -51.79 -19.93 -17.10
N GLN A 14 -51.03 -20.88 -16.56
CA GLN A 14 -51.28 -21.43 -15.22
C GLN A 14 -50.36 -20.72 -14.23
N GLU A 15 -50.92 -19.95 -13.30
CA GLU A 15 -50.18 -19.36 -12.19
C GLU A 15 -49.83 -20.46 -11.18
N ILE A 16 -48.53 -20.77 -11.04
CA ILE A 16 -48.04 -21.69 -10.00
C ILE A 16 -47.91 -20.91 -8.69
N PHE A 17 -48.90 -21.06 -7.82
CA PHE A 17 -48.94 -20.44 -6.50
C PHE A 17 -47.94 -21.12 -5.55
N VAL A 18 -46.73 -20.56 -5.41
CA VAL A 18 -45.74 -21.06 -4.45
C VAL A 18 -46.12 -20.64 -3.02
N GLN A 19 -46.64 -21.58 -2.24
CA GLN A 19 -46.90 -21.37 -0.81
C GLN A 19 -45.58 -21.12 -0.05
N ARG A 20 -45.47 -19.99 0.64
CA ARG A 20 -44.38 -19.72 1.58
C ARG A 20 -44.67 -20.45 2.91
N PRO A 21 -43.76 -21.31 3.43
CA PRO A 21 -43.95 -21.91 4.75
C PRO A 21 -43.79 -20.85 5.85
N ILE A 22 -44.78 -20.79 6.75
CA ILE A 22 -44.80 -19.88 7.90
C ILE A 22 -43.86 -20.42 8.98
N MET A 23 -42.80 -19.68 9.31
CA MET A 23 -41.91 -20.02 10.43
C MET A 23 -42.53 -19.63 11.78
N SER A 24 -42.70 -20.61 12.67
CA SER A 24 -43.15 -20.38 14.05
C SER A 24 -42.00 -19.90 14.96
N PRO A 25 -42.20 -18.89 15.84
CA PRO A 25 -41.13 -18.33 16.66
C PRO A 25 -40.82 -19.18 17.90
N ARG A 26 -39.73 -19.97 17.87
CA ARG A 26 -39.20 -20.64 19.07
C ARG A 26 -38.39 -19.66 19.92
N LYS A 27 -39.02 -19.16 20.99
CA LYS A 27 -38.34 -18.50 22.12
C LYS A 27 -37.38 -19.48 22.79
N ARG A 28 -36.13 -19.09 23.03
CA ARG A 28 -35.29 -19.64 24.11
C ARG A 28 -34.80 -18.49 24.98
N LYS A 29 -35.10 -18.57 26.28
CA LYS A 29 -34.62 -17.65 27.30
C LYS A 29 -33.19 -18.02 27.69
N LEU A 30 -32.33 -17.03 27.91
CA LEU A 30 -31.22 -17.18 28.85
C LEU A 30 -31.79 -17.21 30.27
N SER A 31 -31.30 -18.12 31.10
CA SER A 31 -31.35 -18.02 32.56
C SER A 31 -30.26 -18.89 33.18
N CYS A 32 -29.49 -18.29 34.08
CA CYS A 32 -28.37 -18.89 34.82
C CYS A 32 -28.83 -19.85 35.92
N ILE A 33 -27.89 -20.68 36.41
CA ILE A 33 -27.72 -21.36 37.72
C ILE A 33 -26.62 -22.41 37.43
N SER A 34 -25.34 -22.29 37.84
CA SER A 34 -24.67 -21.97 39.12
C SER A 34 -24.34 -23.20 39.97
N ASN A 35 -23.22 -23.12 40.71
CA ASN A 35 -22.69 -24.12 41.66
C ASN A 35 -22.06 -25.35 40.96
N GLU A 36 -20.96 -25.98 41.39
CA GLU A 36 -19.99 -25.86 42.52
C GLU A 36 -18.72 -26.63 42.07
N ASP A 37 -17.47 -26.46 42.53
CA ASP A 37 -16.82 -25.59 43.53
C ASP A 37 -15.28 -25.50 43.22
N VAL A 38 -14.43 -25.10 44.19
CA VAL A 38 -12.96 -25.15 44.24
C VAL A 38 -12.21 -24.00 43.53
N GLU A 39 -12.20 -22.86 44.21
CA GLU A 39 -10.93 -22.15 44.46
C GLU A 39 -10.47 -22.53 45.89
N PRO A 40 -9.19 -22.32 46.30
CA PRO A 40 -8.92 -20.99 46.86
C PRO A 40 -7.47 -20.48 46.78
N LYS A 41 -7.36 -19.14 46.86
CA LYS A 41 -6.38 -18.32 47.63
C LYS A 41 -5.50 -17.36 46.82
N SER A 42 -5.98 -16.11 46.75
CA SER A 42 -5.19 -15.01 47.31
C SER A 42 -5.29 -15.02 48.85
N PRO A 43 -4.45 -14.26 49.59
CA PRO A 43 -4.99 -12.97 50.03
C PRO A 43 -3.95 -11.84 50.19
N THR A 44 -4.49 -10.61 50.16
CA THR A 44 -3.92 -9.37 50.68
C THR A 44 -3.68 -9.42 52.19
N SER A 45 -2.65 -8.73 52.71
CA SER A 45 -2.78 -7.76 53.84
C SER A 45 -1.43 -7.30 54.44
N MET A 46 -1.38 -6.00 54.79
CA MET A 46 -0.69 -5.41 55.95
C MET A 46 -1.54 -5.70 57.21
N ASP A 47 -1.09 -5.78 58.47
CA ASP A 47 0.19 -5.64 59.17
C ASP A 47 0.02 -6.44 60.49
N GLU A 48 1.11 -6.82 61.18
CA GLU A 48 1.27 -6.60 62.64
C GLU A 48 2.61 -7.18 63.15
N VAL A 49 3.58 -6.31 63.49
CA VAL A 49 4.48 -6.51 64.65
C VAL A 49 4.81 -5.14 65.26
N THR A 50 4.15 -4.86 66.39
CA THR A 50 4.55 -4.03 67.53
C THR A 50 5.63 -2.94 67.40
N SER A 51 5.23 -1.74 67.83
CA SER A 51 6.03 -0.70 68.50
C SER A 51 7.41 -1.09 69.06
N SER A 52 8.43 -0.33 68.64
CA SER A 52 9.47 0.17 69.56
C SER A 52 9.97 1.56 69.08
N THR A 53 10.46 2.35 70.02
CA THR A 53 10.78 3.78 69.86
C THR A 53 12.03 4.04 68.99
N PRO A 54 12.07 5.13 68.22
CA PRO A 54 13.29 5.52 67.51
C PRO A 54 14.30 6.19 68.46
N GLU A 55 15.50 5.63 68.58
CA GLU A 55 16.65 6.38 69.09
C GLU A 55 17.17 7.37 68.04
N GLU A 56 17.56 8.56 68.47
CA GLU A 56 18.22 9.56 67.62
C GLU A 56 19.60 9.07 67.18
N SER A 57 19.79 8.81 65.88
CA SER A 57 21.13 8.66 65.29
C SER A 57 21.49 9.87 64.42
N VAL A 58 22.23 10.81 65.02
CA VAL A 58 22.73 12.02 64.36
C VAL A 58 23.67 11.65 63.20
N ILE A 59 23.25 11.93 61.96
CA ILE A 59 24.07 11.67 60.77
C ILE A 59 25.23 12.69 60.73
N SER A 60 26.45 12.20 60.98
CA SER A 60 27.67 13.00 61.04
C SER A 60 27.93 13.83 59.75
N PRO A 61 28.36 15.11 59.86
CA PRO A 61 28.54 16.02 58.72
C PRO A 61 29.45 15.49 57.59
N LYS A 62 30.41 14.61 57.89
CA LYS A 62 31.37 14.07 56.93
C LYS A 62 30.73 13.26 55.78
N LYS A 63 29.58 12.61 56.00
CA LYS A 63 28.84 11.91 54.91
C LYS A 63 28.06 12.86 54.00
N LYS A 64 27.69 14.06 54.48
CA LYS A 64 27.04 15.10 53.67
C LYS A 64 28.04 15.81 52.77
N ALA A 65 29.20 16.19 53.31
CA ALA A 65 30.29 16.83 52.56
C ALA A 65 30.74 15.97 51.36
N LYS A 66 31.09 14.70 51.59
CA LYS A 66 31.54 13.78 50.52
C LYS A 66 30.50 13.59 49.41
N LYS A 67 29.20 13.63 49.74
CA LYS A 67 28.12 13.50 48.75
C LYS A 67 27.90 14.79 47.94
N THR A 68 28.21 15.95 48.51
CA THR A 68 28.15 17.26 47.83
C THR A 68 29.37 17.44 46.90
N GLU A 69 30.54 16.94 47.31
CA GLU A 69 31.78 16.95 46.53
C GLU A 69 31.69 16.03 45.29
N GLU A 70 31.09 14.85 45.43
CA GLU A 70 30.76 13.96 44.29
C GLU A 70 29.77 14.63 43.32
N LEU A 71 28.77 15.35 43.85
CA LEU A 71 27.79 16.08 43.02
C LEU A 71 28.48 17.23 42.23
N SER A 72 29.34 18.00 42.89
CA SER A 72 30.12 19.08 42.27
C SER A 72 31.09 18.58 41.20
N LYS A 73 31.74 17.42 41.41
CA LYS A 73 32.54 16.76 40.36
C LYS A 73 31.67 16.29 39.18
N TRP A 74 30.48 15.75 39.45
CA TRP A 74 29.55 15.34 38.41
C TRP A 74 29.02 16.54 37.60
N GLU A 75 28.63 17.63 38.27
CA GLU A 75 28.24 18.90 37.65
C GLU A 75 29.37 19.46 36.78
N SER A 76 30.61 19.46 37.28
CA SER A 76 31.80 19.90 36.53
C SER A 76 32.04 19.05 35.29
N HIS A 77 31.92 17.72 35.38
CA HIS A 77 32.05 16.82 34.23
C HIS A 77 30.91 16.97 33.21
N VAL A 78 29.66 17.16 33.67
CA VAL A 78 28.50 17.35 32.78
C VAL A 78 28.59 18.70 32.07
N VAL A 79 28.94 19.77 32.78
CA VAL A 79 29.15 21.09 32.17
C VAL A 79 30.34 21.05 31.21
N ALA A 80 31.50 20.49 31.60
CA ALA A 80 32.65 20.36 30.70
C ALA A 80 32.33 19.50 29.47
N SER A 81 31.56 18.41 29.61
CA SER A 81 31.13 17.57 28.50
C SER A 81 30.13 18.29 27.57
N ILE A 82 29.23 19.12 28.11
CA ILE A 82 28.31 19.95 27.33
C ILE A 82 29.07 21.04 26.59
N THR A 83 29.99 21.76 27.24
CA THR A 83 30.83 22.79 26.61
C THR A 83 31.72 22.19 25.52
N SER A 84 32.36 21.04 25.79
CA SER A 84 33.13 20.26 24.80
C SER A 84 32.27 19.73 23.64
N SER A 85 30.96 19.55 23.83
CA SER A 85 30.03 19.10 22.78
C SER A 85 29.39 20.25 22.01
N LEU A 86 29.54 21.50 22.49
CA LEU A 86 28.95 22.69 21.90
C LEU A 86 29.96 23.58 21.17
N ASP A 87 31.25 23.50 21.53
CA ASP A 87 32.42 24.14 20.89
C ASP A 87 32.10 25.45 20.13
N LEU A 88 31.61 26.44 20.88
CA LEU A 88 31.02 27.67 20.35
C LEU A 88 32.06 28.76 20.01
N ASP A 89 33.34 28.52 20.32
CA ASP A 89 34.43 29.48 20.13
C ASP A 89 35.28 29.19 18.87
N CYS A 90 34.89 28.21 18.05
CA CYS A 90 35.59 27.85 16.79
C CYS A 90 34.77 28.20 15.53
N MET A 91 33.94 29.25 15.58
CA MET A 91 33.15 29.73 14.43
C MET A 91 33.44 31.19 14.00
N GLU A 92 34.53 31.79 14.47
CA GLU A 92 35.14 32.96 13.80
C GLU A 92 36.51 32.58 13.21
N SER A 93 36.55 32.51 11.87
CA SER A 93 37.72 32.22 11.01
C SER A 93 38.42 30.86 11.19
N VAL A 94 38.30 29.99 10.19
CA VAL A 94 39.38 29.23 9.52
C VAL A 94 38.78 28.35 8.40
N GLU A 95 39.58 28.06 7.38
CA GLU A 95 39.22 27.27 6.18
C GLU A 95 39.33 25.74 6.40
N LEU A 96 38.99 24.98 5.34
CA LEU A 96 39.35 23.59 5.04
C LEU A 96 38.57 22.43 5.72
N ASP A 97 37.95 21.64 4.83
CA ASP A 97 38.11 20.19 4.61
C ASP A 97 37.97 19.14 5.73
N GLU A 98 37.63 17.92 5.27
CA GLU A 98 37.71 16.63 5.96
C GLU A 98 37.07 16.48 7.36
N VAL A 99 35.74 16.61 7.43
CA VAL A 99 34.94 15.85 8.41
C VAL A 99 33.92 14.97 7.70
N SER A 100 34.08 13.65 7.84
CA SER A 100 33.14 12.67 7.30
C SER A 100 31.74 12.85 7.91
N THR A 101 30.71 12.87 7.07
CA THR A 101 29.30 12.94 7.50
C THR A 101 28.86 11.73 8.35
N ALA A 102 29.64 10.65 8.37
CA ALA A 102 29.46 9.54 9.29
C ALA A 102 29.74 9.95 10.75
N ASP A 103 30.84 10.68 11.01
CA ASP A 103 31.26 11.07 12.37
C ASP A 103 30.26 12.06 12.99
N MET A 104 29.77 13.04 12.23
CA MET A 104 28.71 13.95 12.70
C MET A 104 27.41 13.21 13.08
N ASN A 105 27.02 12.18 12.30
CA ASN A 105 25.84 11.37 12.62
C ASN A 105 26.08 10.49 13.85
N GLN A 106 27.26 9.89 13.97
CA GLN A 106 27.64 9.02 15.09
C GLN A 106 27.69 9.81 16.41
N ARG A 107 28.24 11.04 16.40
CA ARG A 107 28.19 11.98 17.53
C ARG A 107 26.76 12.39 17.89
N ALA A 108 25.91 12.73 16.90
CA ALA A 108 24.51 13.09 17.15
C ALA A 108 23.68 11.92 17.72
N GLN A 109 23.95 10.69 17.26
CA GLN A 109 23.29 9.47 17.73
C GLN A 109 23.75 9.06 19.14
N TYR A 110 25.04 9.27 19.45
CA TYR A 110 25.58 9.15 20.80
C TYR A 110 24.90 10.14 21.76
N ILE A 111 24.80 11.42 21.41
CA ILE A 111 24.12 12.46 22.20
C ILE A 111 22.65 12.10 22.46
N CYS A 112 21.89 11.68 21.43
CA CYS A 112 20.51 11.21 21.62
C CYS A 112 20.42 10.00 22.57
N THR A 113 21.36 9.06 22.48
CA THR A 113 21.38 7.86 23.33
C THR A 113 21.66 8.20 24.79
N GLN A 114 22.54 9.17 25.07
CA GLN A 114 22.79 9.62 26.44
C GLN A 114 21.61 10.42 27.02
N LEU A 115 20.94 11.25 26.20
CA LEU A 115 19.73 11.98 26.61
C LEU A 115 18.56 11.04 26.94
N LEU A 116 18.40 9.92 26.20
CA LEU A 116 17.40 8.90 26.50
C LEU A 116 17.72 8.14 27.80
N LYS A 117 18.99 7.79 28.04
CA LYS A 117 19.42 7.18 29.32
C LYS A 117 19.16 8.09 30.51
N LEU A 118 19.34 9.40 30.36
CA LEU A 118 18.97 10.41 31.36
C LEU A 118 17.45 10.41 31.65
N ALA A 119 16.61 10.27 30.63
CA ALA A 119 15.15 10.24 30.78
C ALA A 119 14.63 9.04 31.59
N ASP A 120 15.31 7.88 31.55
CA ASP A 120 14.92 6.67 32.31
C ASP A 120 15.36 6.70 33.78
N VAL A 121 16.40 7.46 34.12
CA VAL A 121 16.98 7.52 35.48
C VAL A 121 16.25 8.55 36.35
N VAL A 122 15.87 9.70 35.79
CA VAL A 122 15.25 10.81 36.54
C VAL A 122 13.93 10.42 37.24
N PRO A 123 12.96 9.74 36.60
CA PRO A 123 11.71 9.33 37.27
C PRO A 123 11.94 8.36 38.44
N LYS A 124 12.97 7.51 38.34
CA LYS A 124 13.34 6.55 39.40
C LYS A 124 13.99 7.22 40.60
N MET A 125 14.67 8.35 40.44
CA MET A 125 15.17 9.15 41.57
C MET A 125 14.06 9.93 42.27
N ILE A 126 13.11 10.50 41.53
CA ILE A 126 12.02 11.32 42.11
C ILE A 126 11.12 10.49 43.03
N LYS A 127 10.83 9.23 42.66
CA LYS A 127 10.02 8.31 43.49
C LYS A 127 10.68 7.90 44.82
N THR A 128 12.00 8.03 44.97
CA THR A 128 12.72 7.67 46.20
C THR A 128 12.81 8.83 47.22
N VAL A 129 12.31 10.01 46.86
CA VAL A 129 12.45 11.25 47.66
C VAL A 129 11.10 11.80 48.15
N GLY A 130 10.00 11.59 47.41
CA GLY A 130 8.66 12.05 47.80
C GLY A 130 7.80 10.96 48.44
N GLY A 131 7.57 11.05 49.77
CA GLY A 131 6.54 10.26 50.46
C GLY A 131 5.13 10.84 50.30
N GLU A 132 4.12 9.97 50.22
CA GLU A 132 2.71 10.37 50.01
C GLU A 132 2.03 10.94 51.27
N PRO A 133 1.25 12.03 51.18
CA PRO A 133 0.38 12.50 52.25
C PRO A 133 -1.06 11.96 52.14
N ARG A 134 -1.61 11.47 53.25
CA ARG A 134 -3.02 11.05 53.39
C ARG A 134 -3.97 12.26 53.52
N SER A 135 -5.25 12.06 53.19
CA SER A 135 -6.31 13.08 53.25
C SER A 135 -7.06 13.12 54.59
N CYS A 136 -7.58 14.30 54.94
CA CYS A 136 -8.65 14.51 55.94
C CYS A 136 -9.42 15.83 55.68
N GLY A 137 -10.65 15.91 56.18
CA GLY A 137 -11.65 16.94 55.84
C GLY A 137 -11.63 18.25 56.65
N PRO A 138 -12.65 19.12 56.46
CA PRO A 138 -12.58 20.53 56.85
C PRO A 138 -13.29 20.87 58.18
N HIS A 139 -12.77 21.84 58.95
CA HIS A 139 -13.60 22.71 59.81
C HIS A 139 -12.90 24.02 60.27
N THR A 140 -13.60 25.14 60.02
CA THR A 140 -13.70 26.42 60.78
C THR A 140 -12.58 26.99 61.67
N LYS A 141 -12.11 28.19 61.26
CA LYS A 141 -11.93 29.47 62.00
C LYS A 141 -10.86 29.72 63.10
N GLU A 142 -10.41 30.97 63.03
CA GLU A 142 -9.83 31.88 64.05
C GLU A 142 -8.32 31.93 64.32
N ASP A 143 -7.90 33.13 64.72
CA ASP A 143 -6.57 33.71 64.48
C ASP A 143 -5.51 33.34 65.51
N THR A 144 -4.32 32.95 65.04
CA THR A 144 -3.07 33.31 65.73
C THR A 144 -1.94 33.54 64.72
N MET A 145 -1.25 34.69 64.84
CA MET A 145 -0.18 35.09 63.93
C MET A 145 1.14 34.33 64.23
N THR A 146 1.24 33.07 63.81
CA THR A 146 2.47 32.28 63.97
C THR A 146 3.35 32.36 62.71
N LYS A 147 4.59 32.85 62.85
CA LYS A 147 5.58 32.91 61.76
C LYS A 147 5.92 31.50 61.26
N VAL A 148 5.33 31.08 60.15
CA VAL A 148 5.73 29.84 59.45
C VAL A 148 7.11 30.05 58.82
N VAL A 149 8.13 29.49 59.47
CA VAL A 149 9.48 29.36 58.90
C VAL A 149 9.41 28.33 57.78
N PHE A 150 9.47 28.77 56.52
CA PHE A 150 9.61 27.87 55.38
C PHE A 150 10.92 27.07 55.50
N THR A 151 10.79 25.77 55.78
CA THR A 151 11.94 24.85 55.80
C THR A 151 12.62 24.80 54.41
N PRO A 152 13.95 24.72 54.31
CA PRO A 152 14.66 24.85 53.03
C PRO A 152 14.36 23.77 51.97
N MET A 153 13.69 22.67 52.35
CA MET A 153 13.58 21.47 51.51
C MET A 153 12.59 21.61 50.35
N GLN A 154 11.46 22.31 50.52
CA GLN A 154 10.46 22.48 49.44
C GLN A 154 10.93 23.41 48.30
N ARG A 155 11.91 24.30 48.53
CA ARG A 155 12.44 25.16 47.46
C ARG A 155 13.28 24.39 46.45
N ALA A 156 13.96 23.33 46.87
CA ALA A 156 14.79 22.52 45.98
C ALA A 156 13.94 21.75 44.96
N ASP A 157 12.89 21.06 45.39
CA ASP A 157 12.04 20.26 44.49
C ASP A 157 11.27 21.15 43.49
N VAL A 158 10.80 22.32 43.93
CA VAL A 158 10.18 23.31 43.03
C VAL A 158 11.19 23.89 42.04
N PHE A 159 12.45 24.09 42.45
CA PHE A 159 13.52 24.54 41.56
C PHE A 159 13.89 23.47 40.52
N TRP A 160 14.10 22.22 40.93
CA TRP A 160 14.42 21.11 40.01
C TRP A 160 13.26 20.79 39.07
N THR A 161 12.01 20.83 39.54
CA THR A 161 10.82 20.66 38.68
C THR A 161 10.73 21.78 37.64
N ARG A 162 11.03 23.03 38.02
CA ARG A 162 11.12 24.16 37.08
C ARG A 162 12.26 24.03 36.09
N MET A 163 13.44 23.58 36.53
CA MET A 163 14.59 23.32 35.65
C MET A 163 14.33 22.18 34.67
N PHE A 164 13.66 21.10 35.09
CA PHE A 164 13.25 20.02 34.20
C PHE A 164 12.20 20.49 33.18
N LEU A 165 11.16 21.21 33.62
CA LEU A 165 10.16 21.81 32.72
C LEU A 165 10.79 22.81 31.74
N PHE A 166 11.76 23.61 32.18
CA PHE A 166 12.50 24.53 31.32
C PHE A 166 13.36 23.76 30.29
N GLY A 167 14.14 22.77 30.72
CA GLY A 167 14.95 21.92 29.84
C GLY A 167 14.09 21.17 28.81
N ALA A 168 12.99 20.55 29.23
CA ALA A 168 12.02 19.90 28.35
C ALA A 168 11.38 20.89 27.37
N SER A 169 11.06 22.11 27.81
CA SER A 169 10.53 23.18 26.94
C SER A 169 11.58 23.68 25.93
N CYS A 170 12.85 23.75 26.32
CA CYS A 170 13.97 24.09 25.42
C CYS A 170 14.21 22.98 24.39
N VAL A 171 14.17 21.71 24.78
CA VAL A 171 14.29 20.57 23.85
C VAL A 171 13.08 20.50 22.90
N ALA A 172 11.86 20.66 23.41
CA ALA A 172 10.66 20.77 22.57
C ALA A 172 10.74 21.99 21.63
N GLY A 173 11.23 23.12 22.13
CA GLY A 173 11.50 24.34 21.37
C GLY A 173 12.53 24.12 20.25
N LEU A 174 13.62 23.39 20.52
CA LEU A 174 14.63 23.00 19.54
C LEU A 174 14.09 22.01 18.50
N ILE A 175 13.24 21.05 18.90
CA ILE A 175 12.57 20.13 17.98
C ILE A 175 11.58 20.90 17.09
N ILE A 176 10.81 21.83 17.65
CA ILE A 176 9.88 22.71 16.92
C ILE A 176 10.66 23.66 16.00
N ALA A 177 11.78 24.22 16.45
CA ALA A 177 12.65 25.09 15.66
C ALA A 177 13.33 24.32 14.54
N ARG A 178 13.82 23.09 14.78
CA ARG A 178 14.35 22.18 13.76
C ARG A 178 13.27 21.80 12.75
N ARG A 179 12.07 21.40 13.20
CA ARG A 179 10.91 21.14 12.30
C ARG A 179 10.53 22.39 11.49
N ARG A 180 10.50 23.58 12.10
CA ARG A 180 10.23 24.85 11.40
C ARG A 180 11.34 25.24 10.43
N LYS A 181 12.62 25.05 10.77
CA LYS A 181 13.78 25.31 9.88
C LYS A 181 13.81 24.31 8.73
N LEU A 182 13.53 23.03 8.99
CA LEU A 182 13.34 22.00 7.97
C LEU A 182 12.17 22.40 7.05
N ARG A 183 11.00 22.74 7.60
CA ARG A 183 9.81 23.15 6.83
C ARG A 183 10.02 24.44 6.03
N ARG A 184 10.79 25.42 6.54
CA ARG A 184 11.20 26.62 5.79
C ARG A 184 12.19 26.29 4.68
N PHE A 185 13.18 25.44 4.94
CA PHE A 185 14.12 24.96 3.93
C PHE A 185 13.39 24.16 2.83
N HIS A 186 12.39 23.36 3.24
CA HIS A 186 11.47 22.64 2.36
C HIS A 186 10.64 23.59 1.50
N LEU A 187 10.03 24.61 2.09
CA LEU A 187 9.29 25.65 1.38
C LEU A 187 10.19 26.45 0.43
N HIS A 188 11.44 26.72 0.81
CA HIS A 188 12.43 27.41 -0.04
C HIS A 188 12.86 26.53 -1.23
N ILE A 189 13.09 25.23 -1.01
CA ILE A 189 13.28 24.24 -2.08
C ILE A 189 12.04 24.16 -2.99
N LEU A 190 10.83 24.16 -2.42
CA LEU A 190 9.58 24.14 -3.20
C LEU A 190 9.36 25.44 -3.99
N SER A 191 9.80 26.59 -3.50
CA SER A 191 9.73 27.88 -4.23
C SER A 191 10.78 28.01 -5.32
N ALA A 192 11.97 27.43 -5.14
CA ALA A 192 13.08 27.51 -6.10
C ALA A 192 12.97 26.54 -7.29
N LYS A 193 12.15 25.48 -7.19
CA LYS A 193 11.85 24.57 -8.31
C LYS A 193 10.91 25.26 -9.31
N SER A 194 11.46 25.87 -10.36
CA SER A 194 10.68 26.48 -11.46
C SER A 194 10.06 25.46 -12.42
N ALA A 195 10.56 24.22 -12.46
CA ALA A 195 9.95 23.09 -13.18
C ALA A 195 9.65 21.96 -12.19
N ASP A 196 8.36 21.62 -12.02
CA ASP A 196 7.93 20.43 -11.27
C ASP A 196 7.99 19.20 -12.17
N CYS A 197 9.02 18.39 -11.99
CA CYS A 197 9.25 17.16 -12.76
C CYS A 197 8.21 16.07 -12.46
N GLY A 198 7.44 16.23 -11.37
CA GLY A 198 6.39 15.28 -10.97
C GLY A 198 5.26 15.10 -11.98
N ARG A 199 5.08 16.05 -12.92
CA ARG A 199 4.14 15.93 -14.05
C ARG A 199 4.45 14.80 -15.04
N LEU A 200 5.67 14.27 -15.01
CA LEU A 200 6.11 13.17 -15.86
C LEU A 200 5.78 11.79 -15.26
N PHE A 201 5.18 11.76 -14.06
CA PHE A 201 4.89 10.54 -13.31
C PHE A 201 3.40 10.39 -13.02
N GLY A 202 2.91 9.15 -13.12
CA GLY A 202 1.63 8.74 -12.56
C GLY A 202 1.83 7.49 -11.71
N LEU A 203 1.10 7.37 -10.60
CA LEU A 203 1.22 6.26 -9.65
C LEU A 203 -0.14 5.61 -9.37
N ASP A 204 -0.18 4.28 -9.35
CA ASP A 204 -1.23 3.49 -8.70
C ASP A 204 -0.57 2.64 -7.61
N ILE A 205 -0.82 2.97 -6.34
CA ILE A 205 -0.28 2.21 -5.21
C ILE A 205 -1.39 1.29 -4.68
N GLY A 206 -1.46 0.11 -5.27
CA GLY A 206 -2.36 -0.97 -4.83
C GLY A 206 -1.92 -1.60 -3.50
N GLY A 207 -2.64 -2.63 -3.05
CA GLY A 207 -2.30 -3.34 -1.80
C GLY A 207 -1.03 -4.20 -1.89
N THR A 208 -0.79 -4.82 -3.06
CA THR A 208 0.31 -5.78 -3.29
C THR A 208 1.39 -5.20 -4.22
N LEU A 209 0.97 -4.63 -5.35
CA LEU A 209 1.85 -4.02 -6.36
C LEU A 209 1.52 -2.54 -6.51
N ALA A 210 2.59 -1.74 -6.52
CA ALA A 210 2.59 -0.35 -6.95
C ALA A 210 3.04 -0.29 -8.41
N LYS A 211 2.45 0.61 -9.18
CA LYS A 211 2.71 0.78 -10.60
C LYS A 211 2.99 2.25 -10.85
N MET A 212 3.94 2.51 -11.71
CA MET A 212 4.38 3.82 -12.10
C MET A 212 4.36 3.91 -13.61
N VAL A 213 3.80 5.01 -14.10
CA VAL A 213 4.01 5.49 -15.46
C VAL A 213 5.08 6.58 -15.42
N TYR A 214 6.04 6.51 -16.34
CA TYR A 214 7.02 7.56 -16.57
C TYR A 214 6.94 8.04 -18.04
N PHE A 215 6.81 9.34 -18.25
CA PHE A 215 6.82 9.95 -19.58
C PHE A 215 8.18 10.56 -19.90
N GLN A 216 8.81 10.00 -20.93
CA GLN A 216 10.08 10.46 -21.48
C GLN A 216 9.79 11.40 -22.67
N SER A 217 9.99 12.70 -22.46
CA SER A 217 9.90 13.74 -23.48
C SER A 217 10.86 13.49 -24.64
N ALA A 218 10.35 13.42 -25.87
CA ALA A 218 11.14 13.50 -27.10
C ALA A 218 11.38 14.97 -27.52
N ASP A 219 10.54 15.90 -27.06
CA ASP A 219 10.84 17.33 -27.14
C ASP A 219 12.14 17.62 -26.38
N GLY A 220 13.10 18.18 -27.11
CA GLY A 220 14.51 18.17 -26.74
C GLY A 220 14.92 19.03 -25.55
N ALA A 221 14.02 19.32 -24.60
CA ALA A 221 14.29 19.98 -23.33
C ALA A 221 15.07 19.08 -22.36
N ALA A 222 14.64 17.82 -22.17
CA ALA A 222 15.42 16.83 -21.42
C ALA A 222 16.78 16.57 -22.13
N ALA A 223 16.77 16.45 -23.45
CA ALA A 223 17.98 16.34 -24.27
C ALA A 223 18.85 17.62 -24.29
N ALA A 224 18.29 18.81 -24.07
CA ALA A 224 19.04 20.07 -23.96
C ALA A 224 19.65 20.23 -22.57
N GLN A 225 18.92 19.83 -21.52
CA GLN A 225 19.44 19.74 -20.16
C GLN A 225 20.54 18.67 -20.08
N ARG A 226 20.37 17.52 -20.74
CA ARG A 226 21.40 16.51 -20.95
C ARG A 226 22.61 17.10 -21.69
N ARG A 227 22.43 17.72 -22.87
CA ARG A 227 23.53 18.38 -23.61
C ARG A 227 24.23 19.49 -22.82
N GLN A 228 23.53 20.22 -21.95
CA GLN A 228 24.11 21.24 -21.07
C GLN A 228 24.92 20.59 -19.93
N MET A 229 24.41 19.52 -19.33
CA MET A 229 25.07 18.73 -18.31
C MET A 229 26.30 17.99 -18.86
N GLU A 230 26.20 17.37 -20.04
CA GLU A 230 27.30 16.76 -20.79
C GLU A 230 28.38 17.79 -21.12
N ARG A 231 28.02 19.00 -21.58
CA ARG A 231 28.99 20.09 -21.80
C ARG A 231 29.69 20.55 -20.52
N GLN A 232 29.05 20.43 -19.36
CA GLN A 232 29.67 20.73 -18.07
C GLN A 232 30.57 19.58 -17.58
N LEU A 233 30.15 18.33 -17.79
CA LEU A 233 30.91 17.10 -17.48
C LEU A 233 32.13 16.89 -18.39
N ASN A 234 32.01 17.26 -19.66
CA ASN A 234 33.04 17.09 -20.70
C ASN A 234 34.00 18.30 -20.77
N ARG A 235 34.09 19.09 -19.69
CA ARG A 235 35.25 19.96 -19.46
C ARG A 235 36.46 19.08 -19.16
N SER A 236 37.64 19.56 -19.53
CA SER A 236 38.92 19.00 -19.10
C SER A 236 39.13 19.09 -17.58
N ASP A 237 38.42 19.99 -16.90
CA ASP A 237 38.42 20.13 -15.45
C ASP A 237 37.37 19.19 -14.83
N PRO A 238 37.70 18.41 -13.78
CA PRO A 238 36.71 17.66 -13.02
C PRO A 238 35.64 18.60 -12.43
N LEU A 239 34.35 18.25 -12.58
CA LEU A 239 33.25 19.00 -11.93
C LEU A 239 33.55 19.20 -10.44
N THR A 240 33.37 20.43 -9.96
CA THR A 240 33.51 20.73 -8.53
C THR A 240 32.46 19.98 -7.71
N ALA A 241 32.72 19.77 -6.43
CA ALA A 241 31.76 19.16 -5.50
C ALA A 241 30.47 19.98 -5.33
N SER A 242 30.44 21.24 -5.81
CA SER A 242 29.24 22.08 -5.85
C SER A 242 28.42 21.89 -7.14
N GLU A 243 29.08 21.67 -8.28
CA GLU A 243 28.43 21.43 -9.57
C GLU A 243 27.84 20.02 -9.67
N ARG A 244 28.55 18.98 -9.18
CA ARG A 244 27.98 17.63 -9.07
C ARG A 244 26.68 17.65 -8.24
N ARG A 245 26.73 18.33 -7.09
CA ARG A 245 25.56 18.63 -6.23
C ARG A 245 24.49 19.54 -6.86
N ARG A 246 24.64 20.04 -8.08
CA ARG A 246 23.57 20.70 -8.85
C ARG A 246 22.88 19.76 -9.85
N VAL A 247 23.63 18.84 -10.46
CA VAL A 247 23.09 17.87 -11.44
C VAL A 247 22.57 16.57 -10.83
N GLU A 248 22.96 16.24 -9.59
CA GLU A 248 22.34 15.16 -8.79
C GLU A 248 20.81 15.26 -8.75
N GLY A 249 20.14 14.14 -9.01
CA GLY A 249 18.68 14.05 -9.02
C GLY A 249 17.98 14.65 -10.24
N SER A 250 18.71 15.13 -11.24
CA SER A 250 18.16 15.74 -12.47
C SER A 250 17.47 14.72 -13.39
N LEU A 251 16.61 15.20 -14.30
CA LEU A 251 15.87 14.37 -15.24
C LEU A 251 16.76 13.42 -16.06
N PRO A 252 17.92 13.83 -16.63
CA PRO A 252 18.77 12.89 -17.38
C PRO A 252 19.25 11.68 -16.56
N LEU A 253 19.50 11.84 -15.25
CA LEU A 253 19.90 10.73 -14.38
C LEU A 253 18.72 9.83 -14.00
N ILE A 254 17.51 10.40 -13.96
CA ILE A 254 16.27 9.63 -13.77
C ILE A 254 15.95 8.84 -15.05
N ASP A 255 16.12 9.45 -16.23
CA ASP A 255 16.03 8.77 -17.53
C ASP A 255 17.00 7.58 -17.58
N ASP A 256 18.30 7.83 -17.37
CA ASP A 256 19.32 6.77 -17.42
C ASP A 256 19.02 5.64 -16.43
N PHE A 257 18.57 5.96 -15.21
CA PHE A 257 18.19 4.95 -14.23
C PHE A 257 16.96 4.14 -14.66
N ILE A 258 15.88 4.79 -15.10
CA ILE A 258 14.66 4.09 -15.52
C ILE A 258 14.93 3.23 -16.76
N MET A 259 15.74 3.70 -17.72
CA MET A 259 16.12 2.90 -18.89
C MET A 259 17.07 1.75 -18.55
N SER A 260 17.74 1.78 -17.39
CA SER A 260 18.59 0.69 -16.89
C SER A 260 17.85 -0.36 -16.04
N LEU A 261 16.55 -0.18 -15.77
CA LEU A 261 15.74 -1.16 -15.05
C LEU A 261 15.38 -2.33 -15.96
N HIS A 262 15.56 -3.55 -15.46
CA HIS A 262 15.23 -4.80 -16.15
C HIS A 262 14.36 -5.72 -15.27
N ASP A 263 13.86 -6.83 -15.84
CA ASP A 263 12.94 -7.78 -15.19
C ASP A 263 13.49 -8.46 -13.90
N THR A 264 14.78 -8.30 -13.58
CA THR A 264 15.42 -8.88 -12.39
C THR A 264 15.54 -7.91 -11.19
N ASP A 265 15.17 -6.64 -11.38
CA ASP A 265 15.34 -5.61 -10.35
C ASP A 265 14.16 -5.56 -9.34
N GLU A 266 14.35 -4.87 -8.21
CA GLU A 266 13.26 -4.68 -7.23
C GLU A 266 12.09 -3.83 -7.77
N ALA A 267 12.30 -3.18 -8.91
CA ALA A 267 11.30 -2.51 -9.73
C ALA A 267 11.53 -2.89 -11.20
N GLU A 268 10.56 -3.58 -11.81
CA GLU A 268 10.64 -4.11 -13.17
C GLU A 268 10.13 -3.05 -14.18
N ARG A 269 10.91 -2.69 -15.22
CA ARG A 269 10.41 -1.94 -16.38
C ARG A 269 9.88 -2.92 -17.42
N GLU A 270 8.58 -2.86 -17.71
CA GLU A 270 7.93 -3.73 -18.69
C GLU A 270 8.19 -3.21 -20.11
N GLU A 271 9.39 -3.46 -20.66
CA GLU A 271 9.85 -2.91 -21.95
C GLU A 271 8.89 -3.22 -23.11
N ARG A 272 8.31 -4.42 -23.10
CA ARG A 272 7.27 -4.89 -24.06
C ARG A 272 5.99 -4.04 -24.08
N LEU A 273 5.81 -3.15 -23.12
CA LEU A 273 4.68 -2.24 -22.95
C LEU A 273 5.04 -0.79 -23.27
N GLU A 274 6.27 -0.47 -23.70
CA GLU A 274 6.58 0.92 -24.04
C GLU A 274 5.67 1.43 -25.17
N MET A 275 5.17 2.66 -25.01
CA MET A 275 4.18 3.25 -25.92
C MET A 275 4.65 4.63 -26.36
N VAL A 276 5.08 4.73 -27.63
CA VAL A 276 5.39 6.01 -28.27
C VAL A 276 4.07 6.74 -28.55
N VAL A 277 3.92 7.97 -28.06
CA VAL A 277 2.73 8.81 -28.28
C VAL A 277 3.16 10.13 -28.93
N PRO A 278 3.15 10.22 -30.28
CA PRO A 278 3.53 11.43 -31.00
C PRO A 278 2.71 12.67 -30.60
N GLU A 279 1.44 12.49 -30.24
CA GLU A 279 0.52 13.57 -29.81
C GLU A 279 0.93 14.20 -28.46
N LEU A 280 1.62 13.45 -27.60
CA LEU A 280 2.21 13.96 -26.36
C LEU A 280 3.68 14.38 -26.56
N GLY A 281 4.30 14.04 -27.69
CA GLY A 281 5.70 14.36 -28.00
C GLY A 281 6.72 13.51 -27.23
N GLY A 282 6.44 12.22 -26.97
CA GLY A 282 7.37 11.36 -26.24
C GLY A 282 6.93 9.91 -26.08
N THR A 283 7.61 9.19 -25.19
CA THR A 283 7.38 7.75 -24.93
C THR A 283 6.90 7.54 -23.50
N ILE A 284 5.88 6.71 -23.32
CA ILE A 284 5.35 6.27 -22.04
C ILE A 284 5.99 4.93 -21.66
N HIS A 285 6.61 4.90 -20.50
CA HIS A 285 7.25 3.73 -19.89
C HIS A 285 6.44 3.24 -18.69
N PHE A 286 6.38 1.92 -18.50
CA PHE A 286 5.60 1.26 -17.46
C PHE A 286 6.51 0.48 -16.51
N ILE A 287 6.43 0.80 -15.21
CA ILE A 287 7.30 0.25 -14.17
C ILE A 287 6.44 -0.30 -13.03
N ASN A 288 6.68 -1.54 -12.61
CA ASN A 288 5.98 -2.16 -11.47
C ASN A 288 6.95 -2.45 -10.31
N PHE A 289 6.47 -2.42 -9.07
CA PHE A 289 7.25 -2.84 -7.90
C PHE A 289 6.37 -3.29 -6.74
N GLN A 290 6.93 -4.08 -5.83
CA GLN A 290 6.22 -4.60 -4.66
C GLN A 290 5.88 -3.47 -3.68
N THR A 291 4.60 -3.31 -3.32
CA THR A 291 4.15 -2.29 -2.35
C THR A 291 4.76 -2.50 -0.96
N ALA A 292 5.13 -3.74 -0.62
CA ALA A 292 5.87 -4.05 0.60
C ALA A 292 7.22 -3.29 0.66
N LYS A 293 7.89 -3.09 -0.49
CA LYS A 293 9.21 -2.45 -0.59
C LYS A 293 9.18 -0.91 -0.63
N MET A 294 8.04 -0.29 -0.33
CA MET A 294 7.89 1.18 -0.40
C MET A 294 8.87 1.93 0.52
N ASP A 295 9.29 1.33 1.63
CA ASP A 295 10.28 1.95 2.52
C ASP A 295 11.70 1.92 1.92
N GLU A 296 12.15 0.78 1.37
CA GLU A 296 13.43 0.68 0.65
C GLU A 296 13.46 1.62 -0.57
N ILE A 297 12.39 1.64 -1.36
CA ILE A 297 12.28 2.45 -2.60
C ILE A 297 12.31 3.95 -2.28
N THR A 298 11.53 4.42 -1.30
CA THR A 298 11.60 5.83 -0.87
C THR A 298 12.94 6.17 -0.21
N SER A 299 13.64 5.21 0.40
CA SER A 299 15.02 5.40 0.88
C SER A 299 16.04 5.47 -0.26
N PHE A 300 15.86 4.68 -1.33
CA PHE A 300 16.66 4.72 -2.55
C PHE A 300 16.49 6.04 -3.30
N VAL A 301 15.25 6.46 -3.60
CA VAL A 301 14.92 7.75 -4.24
C VAL A 301 15.53 8.94 -3.48
N ARG A 302 15.64 8.85 -2.16
CA ARG A 302 16.34 9.85 -1.32
C ARG A 302 17.86 9.80 -1.47
N ARG A 303 18.48 8.62 -1.50
CA ARG A 303 19.94 8.45 -1.68
C ARG A 303 20.41 8.92 -3.07
N CYS A 304 19.61 8.68 -4.11
CA CYS A 304 19.89 9.12 -5.48
C CYS A 304 19.44 10.56 -5.77
N PHE A 305 18.91 11.27 -4.77
CA PHE A 305 18.36 12.64 -4.87
C PHE A 305 17.24 12.83 -5.92
N PHE A 306 16.66 11.77 -6.49
CA PHE A 306 15.63 11.85 -7.54
C PHE A 306 14.38 12.65 -7.14
N HIS A 307 14.07 12.77 -5.85
CA HIS A 307 12.99 13.65 -5.35
C HIS A 307 13.27 15.16 -5.51
N ARG A 308 14.51 15.56 -5.82
CA ARG A 308 14.96 16.95 -5.72
C ARG A 308 14.17 17.91 -6.60
N TYR A 309 13.76 17.49 -7.80
CA TYR A 309 13.01 18.35 -8.74
C TYR A 309 11.52 18.02 -8.83
N ILE A 310 11.02 17.14 -7.97
CA ILE A 310 9.61 16.75 -7.89
C ILE A 310 8.92 17.49 -6.73
N LYS A 311 7.76 18.11 -6.96
CA LYS A 311 6.91 18.69 -5.90
C LYS A 311 5.72 17.78 -5.59
N LYS A 312 5.00 17.37 -6.64
CA LYS A 312 3.77 16.57 -6.53
C LYS A 312 3.80 15.42 -7.52
N ILE A 313 3.34 14.24 -7.11
CA ILE A 313 3.05 13.15 -8.04
C ILE A 313 1.57 12.82 -7.93
N ALA A 314 0.89 12.67 -9.07
CA ALA A 314 -0.49 12.21 -9.11
C ALA A 314 -0.54 10.72 -8.79
N CYS A 315 -1.40 10.34 -7.86
CA CYS A 315 -1.39 9.00 -7.27
C CYS A 315 -2.81 8.52 -6.94
N THR A 316 -3.11 7.28 -7.30
CA THR A 316 -4.38 6.60 -7.02
C THR A 316 -4.15 5.28 -6.28
N GLY A 317 -5.24 4.58 -5.98
CA GLY A 317 -5.27 3.39 -5.13
C GLY A 317 -5.17 3.72 -3.64
N GLY A 318 -5.55 2.77 -2.78
CA GLY A 318 -5.54 2.96 -1.32
C GLY A 318 -4.16 3.34 -0.74
N GLY A 319 -3.07 3.00 -1.43
CA GLY A 319 -1.72 3.40 -1.06
C GLY A 319 -1.45 4.91 -1.18
N ALA A 320 -2.17 5.64 -2.03
CA ALA A 320 -2.08 7.10 -2.14
C ALA A 320 -2.41 7.80 -0.80
N PHE A 321 -3.28 7.20 0.01
CA PHE A 321 -3.59 7.65 1.37
C PHE A 321 -2.57 7.12 2.38
N LYS A 322 -2.32 5.80 2.38
CA LYS A 322 -1.42 5.12 3.33
C LYS A 322 0.01 5.68 3.33
N PHE A 323 0.55 5.99 2.16
CA PHE A 323 1.95 6.40 2.00
C PHE A 323 2.16 7.91 1.80
N SER A 324 1.09 8.73 1.74
CA SER A 324 1.20 10.21 1.69
C SER A 324 2.15 10.77 2.77
N PRO A 325 2.04 10.37 4.06
CA PRO A 325 2.94 10.88 5.10
C PRO A 325 4.40 10.44 4.92
N LEU A 326 4.64 9.27 4.31
CA LEU A 326 5.99 8.76 4.02
C LEU A 326 6.65 9.60 2.92
N PHE A 327 5.95 9.83 1.81
CA PHE A 327 6.43 10.66 0.70
C PHE A 327 6.69 12.11 1.15
N GLU A 328 5.76 12.71 1.89
CA GLU A 328 5.90 14.08 2.38
C GLU A 328 7.06 14.24 3.37
N SER A 329 7.22 13.31 4.32
CA SER A 329 8.26 13.42 5.36
C SER A 329 9.66 12.99 4.91
N ARG A 330 9.78 12.02 4.00
CA ARG A 330 11.07 11.46 3.56
C ARG A 330 11.60 12.08 2.28
N LEU A 331 10.72 12.28 1.30
CA LEU A 331 11.08 12.80 -0.05
C LEU A 331 10.68 14.26 -0.23
N GLY A 332 9.71 14.73 0.55
CA GLY A 332 9.16 16.07 0.38
C GLY A 332 8.22 16.21 -0.80
N ILE A 333 7.67 15.10 -1.27
CA ILE A 333 6.74 15.02 -2.40
C ILE A 333 5.32 14.91 -1.84
N GLU A 334 4.41 15.73 -2.35
CA GLU A 334 2.98 15.62 -2.10
C GLU A 334 2.38 14.55 -3.02
N LEU A 335 1.65 13.58 -2.47
CA LEU A 335 0.82 12.68 -3.27
C LEU A 335 -0.54 13.33 -3.54
N GLN A 336 -0.72 13.82 -4.78
CA GLN A 336 -1.99 14.37 -5.27
C GLN A 336 -2.93 13.19 -5.56
N LYS A 337 -3.92 13.01 -4.68
CA LYS A 337 -4.81 11.85 -4.68
C LYS A 337 -5.85 11.99 -5.78
N ALA A 338 -5.96 10.97 -6.63
CA ALA A 338 -7.00 10.83 -7.64
C ALA A 338 -7.94 9.66 -7.27
N ASP A 339 -9.15 9.66 -7.82
CA ASP A 339 -10.04 8.50 -7.69
C ASP A 339 -9.50 7.28 -8.46
N GLU A 340 -9.83 6.07 -7.99
CA GLU A 340 -9.32 4.81 -8.55
C GLU A 340 -10.07 4.42 -9.84
N MET A 341 -11.37 4.68 -9.92
CA MET A 341 -12.20 4.34 -11.08
C MET A 341 -12.04 5.39 -12.18
N ASP A 342 -11.99 6.68 -11.85
CA ASP A 342 -11.73 7.73 -12.84
C ASP A 342 -10.36 7.54 -13.51
N ALA A 343 -9.32 7.25 -12.73
CA ALA A 343 -7.98 6.99 -13.27
C ALA A 343 -7.94 5.71 -14.11
N LEU A 344 -8.57 4.62 -13.64
CA LEU A 344 -8.71 3.36 -14.39
C LEU A 344 -9.39 3.58 -15.75
N ILE A 345 -10.51 4.29 -15.79
CA ILE A 345 -11.27 4.50 -17.04
C ILE A 345 -10.54 5.47 -17.98
N GLN A 346 -9.91 6.52 -17.47
CA GLN A 346 -9.08 7.43 -18.29
C GLN A 346 -7.89 6.69 -18.91
N GLY A 347 -7.15 5.89 -18.12
CA GLY A 347 -6.03 5.09 -18.62
C GLY A 347 -6.47 4.05 -19.65
N LEU A 348 -7.53 3.30 -19.37
CA LEU A 348 -8.10 2.32 -20.31
C LEU A 348 -8.45 2.95 -21.67
N ASN A 349 -9.22 4.05 -21.66
CA ASN A 349 -9.61 4.74 -22.89
C ASN A 349 -8.40 5.33 -23.64
N PHE A 350 -7.34 5.70 -22.93
CA PHE A 350 -6.10 6.16 -23.56
C PHE A 350 -5.34 5.02 -24.25
N VAL A 351 -5.18 3.86 -23.61
CA VAL A 351 -4.50 2.71 -24.21
C VAL A 351 -5.29 2.19 -25.42
N LEU A 352 -6.62 2.06 -25.30
CA LEU A 352 -7.51 1.72 -26.44
C LEU A 352 -7.39 2.69 -27.63
N ARG A 353 -6.93 3.93 -27.39
CA ARG A 353 -6.74 4.94 -28.44
C ARG A 353 -5.33 4.92 -29.05
N HIS A 354 -4.27 4.73 -28.27
CA HIS A 354 -2.89 4.94 -28.74
C HIS A 354 -2.04 3.66 -28.81
N ALA A 355 -2.37 2.60 -28.08
CA ALA A 355 -1.60 1.36 -28.14
C ALA A 355 -1.98 0.50 -29.37
N HIS A 356 -0.96 -0.10 -29.99
CA HIS A 356 -1.11 -1.06 -31.06
C HIS A 356 -1.30 -2.48 -30.51
N ASP A 357 -2.11 -3.30 -31.19
CA ASP A 357 -2.37 -4.70 -30.84
C ASP A 357 -2.78 -4.96 -29.38
N GLU A 358 -3.45 -3.97 -28.77
CA GLU A 358 -3.73 -3.93 -27.34
C GLU A 358 -4.66 -5.05 -26.88
N CYS A 359 -5.79 -5.20 -27.60
CA CYS A 359 -6.83 -6.13 -27.23
C CYS A 359 -6.54 -7.50 -27.84
N TYR A 360 -6.69 -8.56 -27.05
CA TYR A 360 -6.66 -9.94 -27.55
C TYR A 360 -7.72 -10.81 -26.86
N THR A 361 -7.98 -11.95 -27.46
CA THR A 361 -8.88 -12.99 -26.96
C THR A 361 -8.18 -14.35 -27.05
N TYR A 362 -8.72 -15.33 -26.34
CA TYR A 362 -8.48 -16.74 -26.60
C TYR A 362 -9.76 -17.36 -27.18
N VAL A 363 -9.62 -18.18 -28.21
CA VAL A 363 -10.70 -18.97 -28.83
C VAL A 363 -10.29 -20.44 -28.91
N ASP A 364 -11.26 -21.32 -29.18
CA ASP A 364 -11.07 -22.78 -29.23
C ASP A 364 -10.37 -23.32 -27.96
N VAL A 365 -10.75 -22.78 -26.80
CA VAL A 365 -10.11 -23.11 -25.53
C VAL A 365 -10.58 -24.48 -25.06
N ILE A 366 -9.66 -25.44 -25.07
CA ILE A 366 -9.81 -26.74 -24.42
C ILE A 366 -8.99 -26.68 -23.13
N PRO A 367 -9.63 -26.43 -21.97
CA PRO A 367 -8.95 -26.47 -20.69
C PRO A 367 -8.50 -27.89 -20.38
N ASP A 368 -7.33 -28.00 -19.76
CA ASP A 368 -6.79 -29.25 -19.21
C ASP A 368 -6.69 -29.08 -17.69
N THR A 369 -6.77 -30.16 -16.92
CA THR A 369 -6.65 -30.07 -15.46
C THR A 369 -5.21 -29.86 -15.02
N GLN A 370 -4.23 -30.21 -15.87
CA GLN A 370 -2.80 -29.92 -15.75
C GLN A 370 -2.27 -29.09 -16.95
N GLY A 371 -1.23 -28.26 -16.77
CA GLY A 371 -0.61 -27.52 -17.89
C GLY A 371 -1.47 -26.38 -18.46
N LEU A 372 -1.26 -25.97 -19.72
CA LEU A 372 -1.99 -24.84 -20.33
C LEU A 372 -3.19 -25.24 -21.20
N GLY A 373 -3.41 -26.54 -21.44
CA GLY A 373 -4.35 -27.03 -22.46
C GLY A 373 -4.04 -26.46 -23.86
N SER A 374 -5.05 -26.42 -24.72
CA SER A 374 -4.96 -25.79 -26.04
C SER A 374 -5.89 -24.58 -26.16
N ALA A 375 -5.43 -23.55 -26.86
CA ALA A 375 -6.20 -22.35 -27.19
C ALA A 375 -5.51 -21.61 -28.34
N THR A 376 -6.29 -20.92 -29.17
CA THR A 376 -5.78 -20.02 -30.19
C THR A 376 -5.83 -18.58 -29.65
N LYS A 377 -4.68 -17.90 -29.59
CA LYS A 377 -4.61 -16.48 -29.22
C LYS A 377 -4.87 -15.62 -30.45
N THR A 378 -5.83 -14.71 -30.38
CA THR A 378 -6.18 -13.81 -31.49
C THR A 378 -6.06 -12.36 -31.02
N ILE A 379 -5.21 -11.58 -31.71
CA ILE A 379 -5.18 -10.12 -31.55
C ILE A 379 -6.45 -9.57 -32.20
N LEU A 380 -7.16 -8.70 -31.49
CA LEU A 380 -8.37 -8.07 -31.96
C LEU A 380 -8.05 -6.72 -32.61
N PRO A 381 -8.68 -6.38 -33.76
CA PRO A 381 -8.52 -5.06 -34.33
C PRO A 381 -9.03 -3.99 -33.36
N LYS A 382 -8.39 -2.83 -33.39
CA LYS A 382 -8.82 -1.65 -32.63
C LYS A 382 -10.26 -1.30 -33.03
N ALA A 383 -11.18 -1.34 -32.08
CA ALA A 383 -12.58 -1.03 -32.32
C ALA A 383 -12.77 0.46 -32.62
N ASP A 384 -13.67 0.77 -33.58
CA ASP A 384 -14.08 2.14 -33.83
C ASP A 384 -14.84 2.72 -32.62
N LYS A 385 -14.68 4.03 -32.38
CA LYS A 385 -15.28 4.73 -31.23
C LYS A 385 -16.81 4.59 -31.16
N SER A 386 -17.47 4.44 -32.30
CA SER A 386 -18.92 4.19 -32.43
C SER A 386 -19.35 2.78 -32.02
N GLU A 387 -18.44 1.81 -32.01
CA GLU A 387 -18.72 0.38 -31.74
C GLU A 387 -18.10 -0.16 -30.45
N LEU A 388 -17.25 0.64 -29.80
CA LEU A 388 -16.58 0.29 -28.55
C LEU A 388 -17.58 0.15 -27.39
N TYR A 389 -18.53 1.09 -27.26
CA TYR A 389 -19.46 1.19 -26.13
C TYR A 389 -20.86 0.62 -26.46
N PRO A 390 -21.60 0.09 -25.47
CA PRO A 390 -21.20 -0.12 -24.08
C PRO A 390 -20.44 -1.44 -23.88
N PHE A 391 -19.52 -1.47 -22.91
CA PHE A 391 -18.79 -2.68 -22.52
C PHE A 391 -18.83 -2.93 -21.01
N LEU A 392 -18.62 -4.18 -20.61
CA LEU A 392 -18.37 -4.56 -19.23
C LEU A 392 -16.86 -4.59 -18.98
N LEU A 393 -16.37 -3.89 -17.95
CA LEU A 393 -15.00 -4.00 -17.46
C LEU A 393 -14.99 -4.75 -16.13
N VAL A 394 -14.26 -5.86 -16.09
CA VAL A 394 -14.04 -6.69 -14.90
C VAL A 394 -12.60 -6.48 -14.45
N ASN A 395 -12.41 -5.54 -13.52
CA ASN A 395 -11.08 -5.19 -13.03
C ASN A 395 -10.71 -6.06 -11.80
N ILE A 396 -9.75 -6.97 -11.99
CA ILE A 396 -9.33 -7.98 -11.02
C ILE A 396 -8.05 -7.51 -10.29
N GLY A 397 -8.24 -6.83 -9.17
CA GLY A 397 -7.19 -6.47 -8.23
C GLY A 397 -7.15 -7.42 -7.02
N SER A 398 -6.94 -6.87 -5.83
CA SER A 398 -7.03 -7.64 -4.58
C SER A 398 -8.44 -8.22 -4.37
N GLY A 399 -9.48 -7.41 -4.63
CA GLY A 399 -10.84 -7.84 -4.93
C GLY A 399 -11.21 -7.48 -6.37
N VAL A 400 -12.49 -7.54 -6.73
CA VAL A 400 -12.96 -7.29 -8.11
C VAL A 400 -14.05 -6.22 -8.15
N SER A 401 -13.90 -5.27 -9.07
CA SER A 401 -14.95 -4.31 -9.44
C SER A 401 -15.43 -4.59 -10.85
N ILE A 402 -16.75 -4.65 -11.03
CA ILE A 402 -17.40 -4.86 -12.32
C ILE A 402 -18.10 -3.56 -12.69
N LEU A 403 -17.60 -2.91 -13.74
CA LEU A 403 -18.09 -1.64 -14.25
C LEU A 403 -18.81 -1.87 -15.59
N LYS A 404 -19.90 -1.17 -15.84
CA LYS A 404 -20.44 -0.98 -17.19
C LYS A 404 -19.99 0.40 -17.66
N VAL A 405 -19.26 0.44 -18.76
CA VAL A 405 -18.74 1.67 -19.36
C VAL A 405 -19.60 1.99 -20.58
N SER A 406 -20.27 3.14 -20.55
CA SER A 406 -21.23 3.58 -21.58
C SER A 406 -20.68 4.67 -22.49
N SER A 407 -19.63 5.38 -22.07
CA SER A 407 -18.84 6.29 -22.90
C SER A 407 -17.45 6.52 -22.28
N GLU A 408 -16.62 7.37 -22.90
CA GLU A 408 -15.31 7.79 -22.35
C GLU A 408 -15.39 8.41 -20.94
N THR A 409 -16.55 8.96 -20.55
CA THR A 409 -16.77 9.69 -19.29
C THR A 409 -17.95 9.18 -18.46
N GLN A 410 -18.74 8.22 -18.98
CA GLN A 410 -19.89 7.66 -18.27
C GLN A 410 -19.69 6.17 -18.00
N TYR A 411 -19.59 5.82 -16.72
CA TYR A 411 -19.48 4.45 -16.25
C TYR A 411 -20.25 4.28 -14.93
N GLU A 412 -20.68 3.05 -14.63
CA GLU A 412 -21.35 2.70 -13.38
C GLU A 412 -20.77 1.40 -12.81
N ARG A 413 -20.54 1.32 -11.49
CA ARG A 413 -20.13 0.09 -10.81
C ARG A 413 -21.36 -0.80 -10.56
N VAL A 414 -21.65 -1.67 -11.52
CA VAL A 414 -22.83 -2.55 -11.50
C VAL A 414 -22.71 -3.71 -10.52
N SER A 415 -21.48 -4.16 -10.21
CA SER A 415 -21.24 -5.27 -9.28
C SER A 415 -19.78 -5.33 -8.81
N GLY A 416 -19.44 -6.40 -8.09
CA GLY A 416 -18.09 -6.76 -7.70
C GLY A 416 -18.10 -7.94 -6.71
N THR A 417 -16.92 -8.49 -6.43
CA THR A 417 -16.73 -9.57 -5.45
C THR A 417 -15.46 -9.34 -4.65
N SER A 418 -15.44 -9.82 -3.41
CA SER A 418 -14.21 -9.88 -2.61
C SER A 418 -13.27 -10.99 -3.04
N LEU A 419 -13.74 -11.96 -3.84
CA LEU A 419 -12.98 -13.10 -4.35
C LEU A 419 -12.13 -12.69 -5.55
N GLY A 420 -10.99 -12.04 -5.30
CA GLY A 420 -10.06 -11.57 -6.32
C GLY A 420 -8.65 -12.18 -6.17
N GLY A 421 -7.65 -11.54 -6.78
CA GLY A 421 -6.26 -11.98 -6.71
C GLY A 421 -5.67 -11.96 -5.31
N GLY A 422 -6.20 -11.11 -4.42
CA GLY A 422 -5.85 -11.10 -2.99
C GLY A 422 -6.36 -12.33 -2.25
N THR A 423 -7.55 -12.84 -2.63
CA THR A 423 -8.08 -14.10 -2.11
C THR A 423 -7.28 -15.29 -2.61
N PHE A 424 -6.95 -15.33 -3.90
CA PHE A 424 -6.05 -16.35 -4.48
C PHE A 424 -4.74 -16.43 -3.70
N LEU A 425 -3.98 -15.33 -3.62
CA LEU A 425 -2.68 -15.30 -2.95
C LEU A 425 -2.80 -15.63 -1.46
N GLY A 426 -3.80 -15.07 -0.76
CA GLY A 426 -4.00 -15.33 0.67
C GLY A 426 -4.33 -16.79 0.97
N LEU A 427 -5.13 -17.45 0.13
CA LEU A 427 -5.43 -18.87 0.27
C LEU A 427 -4.23 -19.76 -0.11
N CYS A 428 -3.47 -19.42 -1.15
CA CYS A 428 -2.22 -20.11 -1.47
C CYS A 428 -1.25 -20.05 -0.28
N GLN A 429 -1.02 -18.87 0.29
CA GLN A 429 -0.16 -18.69 1.46
C GLN A 429 -0.65 -19.46 2.70
N ALA A 430 -1.96 -19.55 2.91
CA ALA A 430 -2.55 -20.23 4.07
C ALA A 430 -2.57 -21.76 3.94
N LEU A 431 -2.67 -22.30 2.72
CA LEU A 431 -2.84 -23.73 2.46
C LEU A 431 -1.57 -24.44 1.97
N SER A 432 -0.55 -23.70 1.51
CA SER A 432 0.67 -24.25 0.95
C SER A 432 1.93 -23.51 1.44
N LYS A 433 3.12 -23.87 0.92
CA LYS A 433 4.39 -23.20 1.22
C LYS A 433 4.68 -22.02 0.30
N LEU A 434 3.85 -21.75 -0.70
CA LEU A 434 4.02 -20.66 -1.68
C LEU A 434 3.88 -19.31 -0.98
N ARG A 435 4.77 -18.34 -1.26
CA ARG A 435 4.83 -17.05 -0.54
C ARG A 435 4.68 -15.84 -1.45
N SER A 436 5.14 -15.89 -2.70
CA SER A 436 4.92 -14.81 -3.67
C SER A 436 3.72 -15.09 -4.60
N PHE A 437 3.29 -14.04 -5.31
CA PHE A 437 2.25 -14.17 -6.34
C PHE A 437 2.75 -14.95 -7.55
N ASP A 438 3.96 -14.65 -8.01
CA ASP A 438 4.55 -15.30 -9.18
C ASP A 438 4.83 -16.80 -8.88
N GLU A 439 5.38 -17.16 -7.70
CA GLU A 439 5.47 -18.57 -7.24
C GLU A 439 4.12 -19.30 -7.30
N ALA A 440 3.05 -18.63 -6.88
CA ALA A 440 1.71 -19.22 -6.87
C ALA A 440 1.14 -19.39 -8.29
N MET A 441 1.51 -18.53 -9.23
CA MET A 441 1.13 -18.67 -10.63
C MET A 441 1.93 -19.75 -11.35
N ASP A 442 3.25 -19.81 -11.16
CA ASP A 442 4.10 -20.86 -11.73
C ASP A 442 3.65 -22.25 -11.24
N ALA A 443 3.44 -22.41 -9.93
CA ALA A 443 2.91 -23.64 -9.35
C ALA A 443 1.51 -24.01 -9.87
N SER A 444 0.69 -23.02 -10.25
CA SER A 444 -0.63 -23.28 -10.87
C SER A 444 -0.54 -23.80 -12.30
N VAL A 445 0.59 -23.66 -13.00
CA VAL A 445 0.79 -24.27 -14.33
C VAL A 445 1.14 -25.77 -14.20
N GLU A 446 1.94 -26.13 -13.19
CA GLU A 446 2.41 -27.50 -12.95
C GLU A 446 1.40 -28.42 -12.23
N GLY A 447 0.47 -27.81 -11.47
CA GLY A 447 -0.51 -28.51 -10.65
C GLY A 447 -1.64 -29.17 -11.44
N ASP A 448 -2.26 -30.19 -10.84
CA ASP A 448 -3.48 -30.82 -11.33
C ASP A 448 -4.66 -30.53 -10.38
N SER A 449 -5.70 -29.88 -10.90
CA SER A 449 -6.90 -29.54 -10.11
C SER A 449 -7.67 -30.79 -9.68
N ASN A 450 -7.62 -31.88 -10.46
CA ASN A 450 -8.33 -33.12 -10.16
C ASN A 450 -7.85 -33.84 -8.89
N ALA A 451 -6.69 -33.47 -8.34
CA ALA A 451 -6.22 -33.98 -7.04
C ALA A 451 -7.10 -33.51 -5.87
N VAL A 452 -7.79 -32.36 -6.00
CA VAL A 452 -8.58 -31.74 -4.91
C VAL A 452 -10.02 -31.35 -5.31
N ASP A 453 -10.25 -31.01 -6.57
CA ASP A 453 -11.57 -30.64 -7.10
C ASP A 453 -12.39 -31.89 -7.42
N MET A 454 -13.70 -31.84 -7.18
CA MET A 454 -14.64 -32.89 -7.55
C MET A 454 -15.32 -32.51 -8.87
N THR A 455 -15.21 -33.34 -9.90
CA THR A 455 -15.83 -33.12 -11.21
C THR A 455 -17.25 -33.69 -11.28
N VAL A 456 -17.97 -33.38 -12.34
CA VAL A 456 -19.24 -34.03 -12.68
C VAL A 456 -19.02 -35.53 -12.87
N GLY A 457 -17.89 -35.95 -13.44
CA GLY A 457 -17.53 -37.36 -13.64
C GLY A 457 -17.29 -38.12 -12.33
N ASP A 458 -16.77 -37.48 -11.28
CA ASP A 458 -16.66 -38.07 -9.94
C ASP A 458 -18.05 -38.39 -9.31
N ILE A 459 -19.12 -37.73 -9.79
CA ILE A 459 -20.48 -37.84 -9.23
C ILE A 459 -21.39 -38.70 -10.12
N TYR A 460 -21.35 -38.49 -11.44
CA TYR A 460 -22.26 -39.09 -12.43
C TYR A 460 -21.58 -40.12 -13.36
N GLY A 461 -20.26 -40.31 -13.24
CA GLY A 461 -19.49 -41.23 -14.08
C GLY A 461 -19.10 -40.65 -15.44
N THR A 462 -18.58 -41.50 -16.32
CA THR A 462 -17.94 -41.09 -17.59
C THR A 462 -18.87 -40.46 -18.62
N ALA A 463 -20.19 -40.59 -18.48
CA ALA A 463 -21.18 -39.93 -19.34
C ALA A 463 -21.37 -38.44 -18.99
N GLY A 464 -20.91 -37.99 -17.81
CA GLY A 464 -21.26 -36.66 -17.29
C GLY A 464 -22.74 -36.58 -16.88
N TYR A 465 -23.33 -35.38 -16.94
CA TYR A 465 -24.75 -35.16 -16.65
C TYR A 465 -25.49 -34.69 -17.91
N GLU A 466 -25.88 -35.67 -18.75
CA GLU A 466 -26.46 -35.49 -20.09
C GLU A 466 -27.68 -34.54 -20.11
N GLN A 467 -28.58 -34.63 -19.11
CA GLN A 467 -29.81 -33.83 -19.03
C GLN A 467 -29.55 -32.32 -19.09
N PHE A 468 -28.42 -31.86 -18.56
CA PHE A 468 -27.98 -30.46 -18.58
C PHE A 468 -26.68 -30.26 -19.37
N GLN A 469 -26.27 -31.26 -20.16
CA GLN A 469 -25.11 -31.23 -21.06
C GLN A 469 -23.78 -30.90 -20.35
N LEU A 470 -23.67 -31.23 -19.06
CA LEU A 470 -22.44 -31.04 -18.29
C LEU A 470 -21.48 -32.20 -18.55
N LYS A 471 -20.29 -31.89 -19.09
CA LYS A 471 -19.25 -32.87 -19.41
C LYS A 471 -18.62 -33.46 -18.13
N PRO A 472 -18.10 -34.70 -18.15
CA PRO A 472 -17.54 -35.36 -16.96
C PRO A 472 -16.27 -34.68 -16.40
N ASP A 473 -15.56 -33.90 -17.21
CA ASP A 473 -14.39 -33.09 -16.83
C ASP A 473 -14.75 -31.76 -16.14
N THR A 474 -16.02 -31.34 -16.21
CA THR A 474 -16.48 -30.08 -15.63
C THR A 474 -16.37 -30.13 -14.11
N VAL A 475 -15.77 -29.11 -13.48
CA VAL A 475 -15.69 -29.01 -12.01
C VAL A 475 -17.10 -28.82 -11.44
N ALA A 476 -17.55 -29.76 -10.61
CA ALA A 476 -18.83 -29.69 -9.92
C ALA A 476 -18.71 -29.05 -8.52
N SER A 477 -17.57 -29.26 -7.85
CA SER A 477 -17.25 -28.64 -6.56
C SER A 477 -15.75 -28.46 -6.41
N SER A 478 -15.28 -27.21 -6.45
CA SER A 478 -13.91 -26.86 -6.07
C SER A 478 -13.61 -27.33 -4.64
N PHE A 479 -12.42 -27.88 -4.41
CA PHE A 479 -12.01 -28.55 -3.16
C PHE A 479 -12.90 -29.72 -2.70
N GLY A 480 -13.84 -30.18 -3.54
CA GLY A 480 -14.85 -31.18 -3.16
C GLY A 480 -14.27 -32.51 -2.69
N LYS A 481 -13.16 -32.99 -3.29
CA LYS A 481 -12.50 -34.23 -2.87
C LYS A 481 -11.85 -34.10 -1.49
N ALA A 482 -11.31 -32.92 -1.17
CA ALA A 482 -10.70 -32.64 0.12
C ALA A 482 -11.73 -32.51 1.27
N GLY A 483 -12.95 -32.03 0.96
CA GLY A 483 -14.05 -31.95 1.92
C GLY A 483 -14.82 -33.26 2.13
N ALA A 484 -15.03 -34.04 1.06
CA ALA A 484 -15.87 -35.25 1.10
C ALA A 484 -15.16 -36.50 1.65
N ARG A 485 -13.82 -36.57 1.54
CA ARG A 485 -13.03 -37.73 1.98
C ARG A 485 -11.64 -37.32 2.45
N ARG A 486 -11.03 -38.14 3.29
CA ARG A 486 -9.58 -38.04 3.54
C ARG A 486 -8.86 -38.41 2.26
N LEU A 487 -8.12 -37.47 1.67
CA LEU A 487 -7.29 -37.74 0.49
C LEU A 487 -6.22 -38.80 0.83
N PRO A 488 -5.90 -39.75 -0.09
CA PRO A 488 -4.93 -40.82 0.18
C PRO A 488 -3.54 -40.30 0.53
N GLN A 489 -3.17 -39.16 -0.04
CA GLN A 489 -1.98 -38.38 0.28
C GLN A 489 -2.38 -36.90 0.41
N PRO A 490 -1.63 -36.07 1.15
CA PRO A 490 -1.80 -34.63 1.09
C PRO A 490 -1.61 -34.14 -0.36
N PRO A 491 -2.44 -33.20 -0.86
CA PRO A 491 -2.27 -32.63 -2.19
C PRO A 491 -0.97 -31.82 -2.27
N ARG A 492 -0.39 -31.70 -3.46
CA ARG A 492 0.81 -30.87 -3.65
C ARG A 492 0.45 -29.39 -3.59
N ASP A 493 1.40 -28.56 -3.19
CA ASP A 493 1.27 -27.11 -3.18
C ASP A 493 0.83 -26.55 -4.56
N ALA A 494 1.33 -27.16 -5.64
CA ALA A 494 0.94 -26.89 -7.03
C ALA A 494 -0.53 -27.24 -7.33
N ASP A 495 -1.02 -28.39 -6.85
CA ASP A 495 -2.41 -28.83 -7.06
C ASP A 495 -3.40 -27.91 -6.34
N LEU A 496 -3.02 -27.45 -5.13
CA LEU A 496 -3.76 -26.45 -4.37
C LEU A 496 -3.81 -25.11 -5.11
N ALA A 497 -2.68 -24.63 -5.65
CA ALA A 497 -2.62 -23.40 -6.43
C ALA A 497 -3.45 -23.49 -7.72
N ARG A 498 -3.39 -24.62 -8.43
CA ARG A 498 -4.21 -24.92 -9.62
C ARG A 498 -5.70 -24.81 -9.34
N SER A 499 -6.18 -25.51 -8.32
CA SER A 499 -7.59 -25.50 -7.92
C SER A 499 -8.04 -24.12 -7.43
N LEU A 500 -7.23 -23.40 -6.65
CA LEU A 500 -7.54 -22.03 -6.24
C LEU A 500 -7.66 -21.09 -7.44
N LEU A 501 -6.77 -21.22 -8.43
CA LEU A 501 -6.85 -20.40 -9.65
C LEU A 501 -8.15 -20.69 -10.41
N PHE A 502 -8.47 -21.97 -10.62
CA PHE A 502 -9.69 -22.41 -11.32
C PHE A 502 -10.95 -21.96 -10.58
N MET A 503 -11.00 -22.11 -9.25
CA MET A 503 -12.12 -21.65 -8.42
C MET A 503 -12.37 -20.14 -8.59
N ILE A 504 -11.31 -19.34 -8.56
CA ILE A 504 -11.42 -17.88 -8.73
C ILE A 504 -11.82 -17.52 -10.18
N THR A 505 -11.16 -18.07 -11.20
CA THR A 505 -11.46 -17.73 -12.61
C THR A 505 -12.85 -18.18 -13.02
N GLN A 506 -13.30 -19.38 -12.64
CA GLN A 506 -14.65 -19.87 -12.91
C GLN A 506 -15.72 -19.00 -12.23
N ASN A 507 -15.50 -18.58 -10.97
CA ASN A 507 -16.41 -17.68 -10.26
C ASN A 507 -16.49 -16.31 -10.94
N LEU A 508 -15.34 -15.75 -11.36
CA LEU A 508 -15.28 -14.46 -12.04
C LEU A 508 -15.88 -14.51 -13.45
N GLY A 509 -15.67 -15.58 -14.21
CA GLY A 509 -16.30 -15.79 -15.51
C GLY A 509 -17.83 -15.85 -15.39
N GLN A 510 -18.36 -16.63 -14.44
CA GLN A 510 -19.80 -16.70 -14.20
C GLN A 510 -20.38 -15.34 -13.76
N LEU A 511 -19.72 -14.62 -12.85
CA LEU A 511 -20.15 -13.28 -12.42
C LEU A 511 -20.11 -12.27 -13.57
N ALA A 512 -19.07 -12.30 -14.40
CA ALA A 512 -18.94 -11.44 -15.58
C ALA A 512 -20.07 -11.70 -16.59
N PHE A 513 -20.33 -12.97 -16.94
CA PHE A 513 -21.44 -13.38 -17.80
C PHE A 513 -22.81 -12.90 -17.27
N LEU A 514 -23.11 -13.14 -15.99
CA LEU A 514 -24.39 -12.74 -15.39
C LEU A 514 -24.58 -11.21 -15.39
N ASN A 515 -23.50 -10.45 -15.15
CA ASN A 515 -23.54 -8.99 -15.23
C ASN A 515 -23.65 -8.49 -16.67
N ALA A 516 -22.93 -9.09 -17.62
CA ALA A 516 -23.02 -8.77 -19.05
C ALA A 516 -24.45 -8.94 -19.58
N ARG A 517 -25.11 -10.05 -19.23
CA ARG A 517 -26.54 -10.28 -19.51
C ARG A 517 -27.44 -9.24 -18.84
N ARG A 518 -27.20 -8.92 -17.56
CA ARG A 518 -27.98 -7.91 -16.81
C ARG A 518 -27.92 -6.52 -17.44
N VAL A 519 -26.74 -6.11 -17.93
CA VAL A 519 -26.52 -4.77 -18.53
C VAL A 519 -26.64 -4.76 -20.05
N GLN A 520 -27.00 -5.89 -20.65
CA GLN A 520 -27.22 -6.08 -22.09
C GLN A 520 -26.01 -5.71 -22.97
N THR A 521 -24.80 -6.10 -22.56
CA THR A 521 -23.60 -6.05 -23.43
C THR A 521 -23.04 -7.44 -23.68
N LYS A 522 -22.44 -7.63 -24.86
CA LYS A 522 -21.67 -8.83 -25.24
C LYS A 522 -20.15 -8.64 -25.14
N ARG A 523 -19.69 -7.39 -25.02
CA ARG A 523 -18.25 -7.04 -24.96
C ARG A 523 -17.81 -7.03 -23.50
N ILE A 524 -17.01 -8.02 -23.11
CA ILE A 524 -16.51 -8.20 -21.75
C ILE A 524 -14.99 -8.08 -21.76
N TYR A 525 -14.48 -7.01 -21.15
CA TYR A 525 -13.07 -6.79 -20.92
C TYR A 525 -12.66 -7.21 -19.51
N PHE A 526 -11.56 -7.95 -19.40
CA PHE A 526 -10.93 -8.28 -18.12
C PHE A 526 -9.60 -7.54 -17.99
N SER A 527 -9.39 -6.90 -16.83
CA SER A 527 -8.16 -6.15 -16.52
C SER A 527 -7.64 -6.46 -15.11
N GLY A 528 -6.52 -5.86 -14.74
CA GLY A 528 -5.92 -5.97 -13.41
C GLY A 528 -4.80 -7.01 -13.32
N ASN A 529 -3.88 -6.78 -12.38
CA ASN A 529 -2.62 -7.54 -12.28
C ASN A 529 -2.79 -9.02 -11.88
N PHE A 530 -3.99 -9.49 -11.54
CA PHE A 530 -4.25 -10.93 -11.41
C PHE A 530 -3.97 -11.69 -12.73
N LEU A 531 -4.10 -11.00 -13.87
CA LEU A 531 -3.86 -11.52 -15.20
C LEU A 531 -2.43 -11.27 -15.72
N ARG A 532 -1.59 -10.54 -14.95
CA ARG A 532 -0.21 -10.22 -15.32
C ARG A 532 0.58 -11.49 -15.56
N ARG A 533 1.12 -11.64 -16.78
CA ARG A 533 1.88 -12.83 -17.24
C ARG A 533 1.12 -14.17 -17.05
N ASN A 534 -0.21 -14.14 -16.89
CA ASN A 534 -1.02 -15.29 -16.49
C ASN A 534 -1.95 -15.78 -17.61
N GLU A 535 -1.35 -16.43 -18.62
CA GLU A 535 -2.10 -16.99 -19.75
C GLU A 535 -3.13 -18.05 -19.31
N LEU A 536 -2.84 -18.84 -18.27
CA LEU A 536 -3.75 -19.85 -17.75
C LEU A 536 -5.07 -19.24 -17.26
N ALA A 537 -5.01 -18.13 -16.51
CA ALA A 537 -6.21 -17.43 -16.06
C ALA A 537 -6.99 -16.78 -17.20
N CYS A 538 -6.30 -16.18 -18.18
CA CYS A 538 -6.95 -15.60 -19.36
C CYS A 538 -7.67 -16.69 -20.19
N ARG A 539 -7.03 -17.84 -20.42
CA ARG A 539 -7.66 -18.99 -21.09
C ARG A 539 -8.88 -19.49 -20.33
N GLN A 540 -8.80 -19.64 -19.00
CA GLN A 540 -9.94 -20.09 -18.21
C GLN A 540 -11.10 -19.08 -18.17
N LEU A 541 -10.81 -17.78 -18.12
CA LEU A 541 -11.86 -16.75 -18.23
C LEU A 541 -12.52 -16.74 -19.61
N ALA A 542 -11.76 -16.97 -20.68
CA ALA A 542 -12.31 -17.12 -22.04
C ALA A 542 -13.20 -18.36 -22.16
N TYR A 543 -12.72 -19.52 -21.69
CA TYR A 543 -13.52 -20.75 -21.62
C TYR A 543 -14.80 -20.56 -20.81
N ALA A 544 -14.72 -19.93 -19.62
CA ALA A 544 -15.89 -19.70 -18.78
C ALA A 544 -16.94 -18.81 -19.45
N ILE A 545 -16.52 -17.73 -20.12
CA ILE A 545 -17.44 -16.84 -20.84
C ILE A 545 -18.07 -17.54 -22.05
N ASP A 546 -17.28 -18.26 -22.85
CA ASP A 546 -17.78 -19.04 -23.99
C ASP A 546 -18.81 -20.09 -23.54
N PHE A 547 -18.43 -20.91 -22.54
CA PHE A 547 -19.27 -21.96 -21.94
C PHE A 547 -20.60 -21.40 -21.40
N TRP A 548 -20.56 -20.40 -20.52
CA TRP A 548 -21.80 -19.88 -19.92
C TRP A 548 -22.68 -19.13 -20.92
N SER A 549 -22.10 -18.58 -21.99
CA SER A 549 -22.84 -17.84 -23.03
C SER A 549 -23.25 -18.69 -24.24
N ASN A 550 -22.89 -19.97 -24.30
CA ASN A 550 -23.02 -20.81 -25.50
C ASN A 550 -22.40 -20.15 -26.74
N GLY A 551 -21.22 -19.53 -26.59
CA GLY A 551 -20.51 -18.81 -27.65
C GLY A 551 -21.08 -17.44 -28.05
N GLU A 552 -22.11 -16.93 -27.35
CA GLU A 552 -22.69 -15.61 -27.65
C GLU A 552 -21.86 -14.41 -27.16
N MET A 553 -20.89 -14.62 -26.28
CA MET A 553 -20.05 -13.60 -25.66
C MET A 553 -18.58 -14.01 -25.70
N GLN A 554 -17.67 -13.03 -25.66
CA GLN A 554 -16.23 -13.27 -25.71
C GLN A 554 -15.51 -12.49 -24.60
N ALA A 555 -14.57 -13.15 -23.92
CA ALA A 555 -13.66 -12.49 -22.99
C ALA A 555 -12.51 -11.81 -23.76
N GLN A 556 -12.32 -10.52 -23.52
CA GLN A 556 -11.27 -9.72 -24.14
C GLN A 556 -10.30 -9.24 -23.06
N PHE A 557 -9.01 -9.24 -23.38
CA PHE A 557 -7.90 -8.95 -22.48
C PHE A 557 -7.01 -7.86 -23.07
N PHE A 558 -6.17 -7.29 -22.22
CA PHE A 558 -5.27 -6.18 -22.53
C PHE A 558 -3.81 -6.61 -22.45
N ARG A 559 -2.89 -5.83 -23.02
CA ARG A 559 -1.45 -5.93 -22.76
C ARG A 559 -1.01 -5.05 -21.57
N HIS A 560 -1.74 -3.97 -21.33
CA HIS A 560 -1.47 -2.99 -20.26
C HIS A 560 -2.43 -3.15 -19.06
N GLU A 561 -2.99 -4.35 -18.86
CA GLU A 561 -4.06 -4.65 -17.89
C GLU A 561 -3.77 -4.18 -16.47
N GLY A 562 -2.49 -4.10 -16.10
CA GLY A 562 -2.04 -3.73 -14.78
C GLY A 562 -1.86 -2.22 -14.53
N PHE A 563 -1.84 -1.38 -15.58
CA PHE A 563 -1.26 -0.03 -15.53
C PHE A 563 -2.24 1.13 -15.71
N PHE A 564 -3.50 0.87 -16.08
CA PHE A 564 -4.48 1.91 -16.38
C PHE A 564 -4.64 2.97 -15.28
N GLY A 565 -4.64 2.59 -14.00
CA GLY A 565 -4.72 3.55 -12.89
C GLY A 565 -3.53 4.53 -12.87
N ALA A 566 -2.30 4.02 -12.96
CA ALA A 566 -1.11 4.86 -13.02
C ALA A 566 -1.13 5.79 -14.23
N LEU A 567 -1.52 5.28 -15.40
CA LEU A 567 -1.63 6.06 -16.64
C LEU A 567 -2.68 7.17 -16.53
N GLY A 568 -3.87 6.89 -16.00
CA GLY A 568 -4.91 7.91 -15.80
C GLY A 568 -4.46 9.04 -14.88
N THR A 569 -3.71 8.73 -13.80
CA THR A 569 -3.16 9.78 -12.93
C THR A 569 -2.11 10.65 -13.63
N PHE A 570 -1.25 10.06 -14.47
CA PHE A 570 -0.31 10.80 -15.30
C PHE A 570 -1.06 11.77 -16.25
N LEU A 571 -2.04 11.26 -17.01
CA LEU A 571 -2.79 12.06 -17.99
C LEU A 571 -3.50 13.25 -17.35
N HIS A 572 -4.18 13.03 -16.22
CA HIS A 572 -4.85 14.09 -15.47
C HIS A 572 -3.87 15.21 -15.05
N ARG A 573 -2.64 14.85 -14.65
CA ARG A 573 -1.61 15.83 -14.27
C ARG A 573 -0.93 16.50 -15.45
N PHE A 574 -0.76 15.78 -16.56
CA PHE A 574 -0.10 16.28 -17.77
C PHE A 574 -0.94 17.35 -18.47
N HIS A 575 -2.24 17.11 -18.66
CA HIS A 575 -3.17 18.07 -19.28
C HIS A 575 -3.37 19.32 -18.40
N THR A 576 -3.57 19.16 -17.09
CA THR A 576 -3.70 20.29 -16.15
C THR A 576 -2.42 21.12 -15.99
N ALA A 577 -1.28 20.66 -16.50
CA ALA A 577 -0.03 21.41 -16.55
C ALA A 577 0.23 22.11 -17.90
N THR A 578 -0.56 21.79 -18.95
CA THR A 578 -0.37 22.29 -20.32
C THR A 578 -1.48 23.26 -20.76
N GLU A 579 -2.63 23.29 -20.07
CA GLU A 579 -3.54 24.44 -20.18
C GLU A 579 -2.86 25.70 -19.64
N PRO A 580 -2.70 26.78 -20.44
CA PRO A 580 -2.21 28.04 -19.92
C PRO A 580 -3.24 28.59 -18.93
N SER A 581 -2.77 29.07 -17.78
CA SER A 581 -3.64 29.76 -16.82
C SER A 581 -4.33 30.91 -17.52
N ALA A 582 -5.64 30.80 -17.75
CA ALA A 582 -6.45 31.91 -18.21
C ALA A 582 -6.32 33.04 -17.19
N THR A 583 -5.54 34.06 -17.54
CA THR A 583 -5.35 35.25 -16.72
C THR A 583 -6.70 35.95 -16.62
N SER A 584 -7.27 35.95 -15.43
CA SER A 584 -8.33 36.89 -15.07
C SER A 584 -7.75 38.30 -15.10
N GLU A 585 -8.12 39.07 -16.13
CA GLU A 585 -8.05 40.54 -16.11
C GLU A 585 -9.01 41.11 -15.07
#